data_AF-A0A6F9AEY7-F1
#
_entry.id   AF-A0A6F9AEY7-F1
#
_cell.length_a   1.000
_cell.length_b   1.000
_cell.length_c   1.000
_cell.angle_alpha   90.00
_cell.angle_beta   90.00
_cell.angle_gamma   90.00
#
_symmetry.space_group_name_H-M   'P 1'
#
loop_
_entity.id
_entity.type
_entity.pdbx_description
1 polymer ?
#
loop_
_entity_poly.entity_id
_entity_poly.type
_entity_poly.pdbx_seq_one_letter_code
_entity_poly.pdbx_strand_id
1 'polypeptide(L)'
;EDRGKIQDLFSPHFRWTTILLWFIWFSNAFAYYGLVLLTTELFQEGGACGESKASKREPRCSLECKYLTSDDYKDLLWTTLSEFPGLLVTLWAIDRLGRRKTMALCFFVFSLCLVPLYACVGRTWLTVLIFIARAFIAGGFQAAYVYTPEVYPTATRALGLGTSSGMARVGALITPFVAQVMLESSVYLTLSVYSICCLLAAIASCALPIETTGRGLQESSHREWGQEMMGRAHANSSGGIPHSDSGSQED
;
A
#
# COMPACT_ATOMS: atom_id res chain seq x y z
N GLU A 1 -9.38 -28.36 -20.57
CA GLU A 1 -9.58 -27.41 -19.44
C GLU A 1 -8.22 -26.87 -19.01
N ASP A 2 -7.75 -25.81 -19.66
CA ASP A 2 -6.50 -25.14 -19.27
C ASP A 2 -6.77 -24.28 -18.03
N ARG A 3 -6.77 -24.90 -16.85
CA ARG A 3 -6.67 -24.18 -15.58
C ARG A 3 -5.27 -23.58 -15.50
N GLY A 4 -5.18 -22.26 -15.45
CA GLY A 4 -3.90 -21.54 -15.39
C GLY A 4 -2.99 -22.13 -14.31
N LYS A 5 -1.74 -22.42 -14.64
CA LYS A 5 -0.75 -22.93 -13.68
C LYS A 5 -0.08 -21.75 -13.00
N ILE A 6 0.36 -21.92 -11.75
CA ILE A 6 1.14 -20.89 -11.03
C ILE A 6 2.42 -20.52 -11.81
N GLN A 7 2.95 -21.45 -12.60
CA GLN A 7 4.10 -21.22 -13.48
C GLN A 7 3.82 -20.18 -14.59
N ASP A 8 2.56 -20.03 -15.02
CA ASP A 8 2.17 -19.06 -16.06
C ASP A 8 2.29 -17.61 -15.57
N LEU A 9 2.24 -17.42 -14.25
CA LEU A 9 2.46 -16.13 -13.57
C LEU A 9 3.93 -15.68 -13.63
N PHE A 10 4.87 -16.63 -13.75
CA PHE A 10 6.32 -16.40 -13.81
C PHE A 10 6.86 -16.46 -15.24
N SER A 11 5.98 -16.50 -16.24
CA SER A 11 6.37 -16.38 -17.63
C SER A 11 7.15 -15.07 -17.87
N PRO A 12 8.14 -15.05 -18.81
CA PRO A 12 8.98 -13.89 -19.16
C PRO A 12 8.29 -12.54 -19.19
N HIS A 13 7.04 -12.59 -19.60
CA HIS A 13 6.20 -11.44 -19.79
C HIS A 13 5.73 -10.82 -18.46
N PHE A 14 5.22 -11.63 -17.52
CA PHE A 14 4.56 -11.14 -16.31
C PHE A 14 5.45 -11.13 -15.07
N ARG A 15 6.61 -11.80 -15.09
CA ARG A 15 7.43 -12.00 -13.89
C ARG A 15 7.86 -10.71 -13.19
N TRP A 16 8.20 -9.65 -13.94
CA TRP A 16 8.52 -8.36 -13.33
C TRP A 16 7.31 -7.71 -12.65
N THR A 17 6.16 -7.71 -13.31
CA THR A 17 4.92 -7.16 -12.76
C THR A 17 4.47 -7.93 -11.51
N THR A 18 4.57 -9.27 -11.53
CA THR A 18 4.25 -10.13 -10.39
C THR A 18 5.15 -9.83 -9.19
N ILE A 19 6.47 -9.71 -9.39
CA ILE A 19 7.41 -9.40 -8.30
C ILE A 19 7.13 -8.01 -7.70
N LEU A 20 6.90 -7.01 -8.54
CA LEU A 20 6.55 -5.66 -8.08
C LEU A 20 5.23 -5.65 -7.32
N LEU A 21 4.21 -6.37 -7.80
CA LEU A 21 2.93 -6.50 -7.11
C LEU A 21 3.08 -7.19 -5.76
N TRP A 22 3.84 -8.28 -5.69
CA TRP A 22 4.10 -8.95 -4.42
C TRP A 22 4.75 -8.02 -3.40
N PHE A 23 5.73 -7.22 -3.83
CA PHE A 23 6.38 -6.24 -2.97
C PHE A 23 5.43 -5.11 -2.55
N ILE A 24 4.58 -4.62 -3.45
CA ILE A 24 3.57 -3.59 -3.14
C ILE A 24 2.56 -4.13 -2.12
N TRP A 25 2.00 -5.31 -2.34
CA TRP A 25 1.05 -5.94 -1.42
C TRP A 25 1.66 -6.23 -0.05
N PHE A 26 2.90 -6.74 -0.04
CA PHE A 26 3.67 -6.93 1.18
C PHE A 26 3.84 -5.61 1.96
N SER A 27 4.37 -4.59 1.30
CA SER A 27 4.68 -3.29 1.93
C SER A 27 3.43 -2.59 2.44
N ASN A 28 2.35 -2.69 1.68
CA ASN A 28 1.08 -2.08 2.02
C ASN A 28 0.44 -2.71 3.26
N ALA A 29 0.39 -4.04 3.32
CA ALA A 29 -0.09 -4.73 4.53
C ALA A 29 0.84 -4.45 5.71
N PHE A 30 2.15 -4.54 5.49
CA PHE A 30 3.15 -4.28 6.53
C PHE A 30 2.96 -2.90 7.16
N ALA A 31 2.77 -1.86 6.34
CA ALA A 31 2.56 -0.48 6.78
C ALA A 31 1.15 -0.21 7.32
N TYR A 32 0.09 -0.80 6.76
CA TYR A 32 -1.28 -0.67 7.28
C TYR A 32 -1.37 -1.19 8.72
N TYR A 33 -0.95 -2.43 8.94
CA TYR A 33 -0.95 -3.01 10.28
C TYR A 33 0.07 -2.30 11.19
N GLY A 34 1.19 -1.83 10.63
CA GLY A 34 2.23 -1.11 11.37
C GLY A 34 1.72 0.22 11.92
N LEU A 35 1.00 0.98 11.10
CA LEU A 35 0.37 2.22 11.51
C LEU A 35 -0.69 1.97 12.59
N VAL A 36 -1.49 0.90 12.47
CA VAL A 36 -2.50 0.55 13.48
C VAL A 36 -1.88 0.31 14.86
N LEU A 37 -0.81 -0.49 14.91
CA LEU A 37 -0.08 -0.77 16.16
C LEU A 37 0.66 0.47 16.67
N LEU A 38 1.29 1.24 15.80
CA LEU A 38 1.98 2.46 16.20
C LEU A 38 1.01 3.50 16.76
N THR A 39 -0.19 3.59 16.19
CA THR A 39 -1.21 4.57 16.61
C THR A 39 -1.65 4.33 18.05
N THR A 40 -1.84 3.07 18.47
CA THR A 40 -2.22 2.76 19.86
C THR A 40 -1.13 3.18 20.83
N GLU A 41 0.12 2.88 20.51
CA GLU A 41 1.29 3.21 21.34
C GLU A 41 1.50 4.74 21.44
N LEU A 42 1.38 5.45 20.30
CA LEU A 42 1.60 6.90 20.23
C LEU A 42 0.54 7.69 21.02
N PHE A 43 -0.70 7.18 21.08
CA PHE A 43 -1.74 7.77 21.91
C PHE A 43 -1.59 7.40 23.40
N GLN A 44 -1.14 6.18 23.72
CA GLN A 44 -0.85 5.78 25.11
C GLN A 44 0.29 6.60 25.74
N GLU A 45 1.33 6.95 24.98
CA GLU A 45 2.45 7.75 25.47
C GLU A 45 2.10 9.24 25.68
N GLY A 46 0.92 9.69 25.26
CA GLY A 46 0.48 11.09 25.40
C GLY A 46 0.86 12.00 24.23
N GLY A 47 1.18 11.40 23.06
CA GLY A 47 1.56 12.10 21.83
C GLY A 47 3.00 11.76 21.38
N ALA A 48 3.43 12.28 20.23
CA ALA A 48 4.76 12.03 19.66
C ALA A 48 5.93 12.45 20.58
N CYS A 49 5.65 13.28 21.58
CA CYS A 49 6.60 13.71 22.61
C CYS A 49 6.10 13.48 24.03
N GLY A 50 5.54 12.30 24.30
CA GLY A 50 5.57 11.75 25.65
C GLY A 50 6.98 11.91 26.20
N GLU A 51 7.11 12.64 27.31
CA GLU A 51 8.37 13.19 27.79
C GLU A 51 9.55 12.23 27.58
N SER A 52 10.54 12.66 26.80
CA SER A 52 11.92 12.21 26.96
C SER A 52 12.46 12.72 28.29
N LYS A 53 11.79 12.39 29.39
CA LYS A 53 12.45 12.28 30.67
C LYS A 53 13.25 11.01 30.55
N ALA A 54 14.54 11.21 30.31
CA ALA A 54 15.59 10.39 30.89
C ALA A 54 15.40 10.30 32.42
N SER A 55 14.30 9.71 32.88
CA SER A 55 14.15 9.25 34.25
C SER A 55 14.80 7.89 34.26
N LYS A 56 16.07 7.89 34.69
CA LYS A 56 16.81 6.75 35.25
C LYS A 56 16.28 5.38 34.82
N ARG A 57 17.05 4.73 33.96
CA ARG A 57 16.98 3.28 33.69
C ARG A 57 17.22 2.51 35.00
N GLU A 58 16.20 2.44 35.86
CA GLU A 58 16.10 1.45 36.91
C GLU A 58 15.45 0.20 36.31
N PRO A 59 15.97 -1.01 36.57
CA PRO A 59 15.29 -2.24 36.17
C PRO A 59 14.10 -2.45 37.10
N ARG A 60 12.99 -1.77 36.81
CA ARG A 60 11.73 -2.00 37.51
C ARG A 60 10.91 -2.99 36.69
N CYS A 61 10.75 -4.18 37.23
CA CYS A 61 9.55 -4.98 36.96
C CYS A 61 8.33 -4.14 37.36
N SER A 62 7.77 -3.36 36.44
CA SER A 62 6.44 -2.77 36.57
C SER A 62 5.72 -2.90 35.24
N LEU A 63 4.85 -3.90 35.18
CA LEU A 63 3.79 -4.05 34.20
C LEU A 63 2.77 -2.90 34.42
N GLU A 64 3.18 -1.65 34.23
CA GLU A 64 2.32 -0.49 34.39
C GLU A 64 1.45 -0.38 33.14
N CYS A 65 0.32 -1.11 33.15
CA CYS A 65 -0.70 -0.99 32.12
C CYS A 65 -1.27 0.43 32.16
N LYS A 66 -0.75 1.32 31.31
CA LYS A 66 -1.35 2.62 31.08
C LYS A 66 -2.62 2.41 30.25
N TYR A 67 -3.75 2.44 30.94
CA TYR A 67 -5.07 2.30 30.33
C TYR A 67 -5.33 3.45 29.36
N LEU A 68 -5.94 3.14 28.21
CA LEU A 68 -6.40 4.16 27.28
C LEU A 68 -7.46 5.03 27.97
N THR A 69 -7.30 6.34 27.87
CA THR A 69 -8.28 7.30 28.38
C THR A 69 -9.42 7.48 27.38
N SER A 70 -10.54 8.05 27.83
CA SER A 70 -11.69 8.32 26.95
C SER A 70 -11.32 9.20 25.75
N ASP A 71 -10.34 10.09 25.90
CA ASP A 71 -9.89 10.95 24.80
C ASP A 71 -9.04 10.17 23.79
N ASP A 72 -8.26 9.18 24.22
CA ASP A 72 -7.49 8.31 23.32
C ASP A 72 -8.46 7.46 22.48
N TYR A 73 -9.51 6.90 23.08
CA TYR A 73 -10.55 6.18 22.34
C TYR A 73 -11.25 7.06 21.29
N LYS A 74 -11.50 8.34 21.58
CA LYS A 74 -12.07 9.28 20.60
C LYS A 74 -11.11 9.52 19.43
N ASP A 75 -9.82 9.71 19.70
CA ASP A 75 -8.80 9.89 18.66
C ASP A 75 -8.63 8.63 17.79
N LEU A 76 -8.65 7.43 18.40
CA LEU A 76 -8.64 6.16 17.67
C LEU A 76 -9.88 5.99 16.77
N LEU A 77 -11.05 6.36 17.29
CA LEU A 77 -12.30 6.31 16.52
C LEU A 77 -12.22 7.28 15.34
N TRP A 78 -11.75 8.51 15.57
CA TRP A 78 -11.63 9.52 14.53
C TRP A 78 -10.66 9.11 13.42
N THR A 79 -9.48 8.60 13.80
CA THR A 79 -8.48 8.11 12.83
C THR A 79 -8.96 6.90 12.06
N THR A 80 -9.74 6.00 12.67
CA THR A 80 -10.32 4.84 11.97
C THR A 80 -11.45 5.25 11.02
N LEU A 81 -12.24 6.27 11.39
CA LEU A 81 -13.29 6.81 10.53
C LEU A 81 -12.74 7.37 9.20
N SER A 82 -11.45 7.72 9.15
CA SER A 82 -10.77 8.22 7.94
C SER A 82 -10.76 7.25 6.76
N GLU A 83 -10.97 5.95 7.01
CA GLU A 83 -10.98 4.93 5.95
C GLU A 83 -12.14 5.12 4.97
N PHE A 84 -13.30 5.61 5.44
CA PHE A 84 -14.46 5.90 4.60
C PHE A 84 -14.24 7.08 3.63
N PRO A 85 -13.82 8.28 4.07
CA PRO A 85 -13.49 9.34 3.13
C PRO A 85 -12.26 8.99 2.30
N GLY A 86 -11.29 8.26 2.85
CA GLY A 86 -10.13 7.75 2.11
C GLY A 86 -10.53 6.90 0.90
N LEU A 87 -11.48 5.97 1.09
CA LEU A 87 -12.08 5.18 0.02
C LEU A 87 -12.66 6.06 -1.10
N LEU A 88 -13.45 7.08 -0.76
CA LEU A 88 -14.08 7.95 -1.75
C LEU A 88 -13.06 8.78 -2.53
N VAL A 89 -12.08 9.36 -1.83
CA VAL A 89 -10.99 10.14 -2.43
C VAL A 89 -10.15 9.26 -3.36
N THR A 90 -9.86 8.03 -2.94
CA THR A 90 -9.01 7.12 -3.73
C THR A 90 -9.74 6.57 -4.94
N LEU A 91 -11.03 6.27 -4.84
CA LEU A 91 -11.87 5.92 -6.00
C LEU A 91 -11.89 7.06 -7.02
N TRP A 92 -12.14 8.29 -6.56
CA TRP A 92 -12.11 9.47 -7.43
C TRP A 92 -10.73 9.70 -8.06
N ALA A 93 -9.64 9.48 -7.30
CA ALA A 93 -8.28 9.60 -7.80
C ALA A 93 -7.96 8.52 -8.85
N ILE A 94 -8.40 7.28 -8.66
CA ILE A 94 -8.23 6.18 -9.63
C ILE A 94 -8.85 6.54 -10.97
N ASP A 95 -10.05 7.14 -10.96
CA ASP A 95 -10.77 7.53 -12.18
C ASP A 95 -10.11 8.70 -12.92
N ARG A 96 -9.53 9.66 -12.19
CA ARG A 96 -8.93 10.88 -12.77
C ARG A 96 -7.45 10.76 -13.11
N LEU A 97 -6.64 10.23 -12.21
CA LEU A 97 -5.19 10.19 -12.31
C LEU A 97 -4.67 8.86 -12.88
N GLY A 98 -5.51 7.84 -12.88
CA GLY A 98 -5.17 6.47 -13.25
C GLY A 98 -4.69 5.64 -12.06
N ARG A 99 -4.65 4.31 -12.24
CA ARG A 99 -4.44 3.34 -11.15
C ARG A 99 -3.01 3.41 -10.62
N ARG A 100 -2.01 3.43 -11.51
CA ARG A 100 -0.57 3.41 -11.14
C ARG A 100 -0.18 4.64 -10.33
N LYS A 101 -0.56 5.82 -10.83
CA LYS A 101 -0.26 7.10 -10.18
C LYS A 101 -0.99 7.22 -8.85
N THR A 102 -2.22 6.73 -8.76
CA THR A 102 -2.97 6.74 -7.50
C THR A 102 -2.32 5.85 -6.45
N MET A 103 -1.89 4.62 -6.80
CA MET A 103 -1.14 3.75 -5.89
C MET A 103 0.15 4.42 -5.40
N ALA A 104 0.95 4.99 -6.31
CA ALA A 104 2.18 5.68 -5.95
C ALA A 104 1.94 6.90 -5.05
N LEU A 105 0.91 7.69 -5.35
CA LEU A 105 0.52 8.86 -4.55
C LEU A 105 0.08 8.44 -3.14
N CYS A 106 -0.68 7.36 -3.01
CA CYS A 106 -1.10 6.85 -1.71
C CYS A 106 0.11 6.50 -0.80
N PHE A 107 1.06 5.74 -1.32
CA PHE A 107 2.27 5.38 -0.57
C PHE A 107 3.17 6.59 -0.27
N PHE A 108 3.29 7.51 -1.23
CA PHE A 108 4.07 8.72 -1.05
C PHE A 108 3.48 9.64 0.03
N VAL A 109 2.16 9.89 -0.01
CA VAL A 109 1.47 10.71 0.98
C VAL A 109 1.53 10.06 2.36
N PHE A 110 1.40 8.73 2.45
CA PHE A 110 1.59 8.00 3.70
C PHE A 110 2.99 8.26 4.30
N SER A 111 4.06 8.04 3.52
CA SER A 111 5.43 8.30 3.99
C SER A 111 5.64 9.76 4.38
N LEU A 112 5.05 10.70 3.63
CA LEU A 112 5.12 12.13 3.93
C LEU A 112 4.42 12.47 5.26
N CYS A 113 3.29 11.84 5.58
CA CYS A 113 2.58 12.05 6.84
C CYS A 113 3.35 11.49 8.05
N LEU A 114 4.23 10.51 7.86
CA LEU A 114 5.08 9.98 8.92
C LEU A 114 6.31 10.86 9.21
N VAL A 115 6.75 11.70 8.28
CA VAL A 115 7.95 12.56 8.48
C VAL A 115 7.77 13.60 9.58
N PRO A 116 6.64 14.33 9.69
CA PRO A 116 6.42 15.26 10.80
C PRO A 116 6.37 14.57 12.16
N LEU A 117 6.05 13.27 12.25
CA LEU A 117 6.03 12.53 13.53
C LEU A 117 7.43 12.35 14.14
N TYR A 118 8.50 12.63 13.39
CA TYR A 118 9.85 12.72 13.95
C TYR A 118 10.07 13.99 14.78
N ALA A 119 9.25 15.01 14.58
CA ALA A 119 9.26 16.23 15.38
C ALA A 119 8.22 16.12 16.50
N CYS A 120 8.41 16.88 17.58
CA CYS A 120 7.39 17.03 18.61
C CYS A 120 6.15 17.74 18.06
N VAL A 121 5.17 16.93 17.66
CA VAL A 121 3.89 17.38 17.13
C VAL A 121 2.82 17.25 18.21
N GLY A 122 2.01 18.30 18.39
CA GLY A 122 0.93 18.30 19.36
C GLY A 122 -0.16 17.26 19.04
N ARG A 123 -0.92 16.84 20.06
CA ARG A 123 -1.95 15.78 19.96
C ARG A 123 -2.90 15.96 18.77
N THR A 124 -3.43 17.16 18.55
CA THR A 124 -4.35 17.44 17.44
C THR A 124 -3.70 17.20 16.08
N TRP A 125 -2.47 17.68 15.88
CA TRP A 125 -1.75 17.51 14.63
C TRP A 125 -1.36 16.05 14.40
N LEU A 126 -1.01 15.32 15.46
CA LEU A 126 -0.76 13.89 15.40
C LEU A 126 -2.01 13.13 14.95
N THR A 127 -3.18 13.40 15.54
CA THR A 127 -4.45 12.80 15.12
C THR A 127 -4.74 13.09 13.65
N VAL A 128 -4.52 14.33 13.19
CA VAL A 128 -4.72 14.72 11.78
C VAL A 128 -3.75 13.98 10.84
N LEU A 129 -2.47 13.88 11.20
CA LEU A 129 -1.47 13.18 10.39
C LEU A 129 -1.78 11.68 10.28
N ILE A 130 -2.15 11.04 11.39
CA ILE A 130 -2.56 9.62 11.40
C ILE A 130 -3.85 9.42 10.63
N PHE A 131 -4.82 10.35 10.74
CA PHE A 131 -6.06 10.33 9.95
C PHE A 131 -5.75 10.31 8.45
N ILE A 132 -4.88 11.22 7.99
CA ILE A 132 -4.48 11.28 6.58
C ILE A 132 -3.72 10.00 6.20
N ALA A 133 -2.74 9.58 7.02
CA ALA A 133 -1.96 8.38 6.75
C ALA A 133 -2.85 7.13 6.62
N ARG A 134 -3.82 6.92 7.53
CA ARG A 134 -4.78 5.80 7.47
C ARG A 134 -5.65 5.84 6.23
N ALA A 135 -6.18 7.01 5.87
CA ALA A 135 -6.98 7.18 4.66
C ALA A 135 -6.21 6.75 3.39
N PHE A 136 -4.96 7.20 3.24
CA PHE A 136 -4.15 6.92 2.05
C PHE A 136 -3.62 5.49 2.00
N ILE A 137 -3.19 4.90 3.11
CA ILE A 137 -2.72 3.49 3.10
C ILE A 137 -3.89 2.53 2.83
N ALA A 138 -5.07 2.77 3.39
CA ALA A 138 -6.29 2.03 3.05
C ALA A 138 -6.66 2.20 1.56
N GLY A 139 -6.52 3.42 1.05
CA GLY A 139 -6.63 3.75 -0.37
C GLY A 139 -5.68 2.95 -1.27
N GLY A 140 -4.41 2.87 -0.88
CA GLY A 140 -3.40 2.06 -1.57
C GLY A 140 -3.76 0.59 -1.63
N PHE A 141 -4.37 0.06 -0.55
CA PHE A 141 -4.94 -1.31 -0.53
C PHE A 141 -5.99 -1.47 -1.60
N GLN A 142 -6.96 -0.58 -1.67
CA GLN A 142 -8.04 -0.70 -2.64
C GLN A 142 -7.57 -0.53 -4.09
N ALA A 143 -6.67 0.42 -4.33
CA ALA A 143 -6.07 0.58 -5.64
C ALA A 143 -5.30 -0.67 -6.08
N ALA A 144 -4.59 -1.35 -5.17
CA ALA A 144 -3.92 -2.63 -5.45
C ALA A 144 -4.91 -3.77 -5.74
N TYR A 145 -6.04 -3.83 -5.01
CA TYR A 145 -7.11 -4.81 -5.25
C TYR A 145 -7.80 -4.63 -6.60
N VAL A 146 -7.92 -3.41 -7.10
CA VAL A 146 -8.47 -3.11 -8.43
C VAL A 146 -7.44 -3.38 -9.52
N TYR A 147 -6.20 -2.93 -9.32
CA TYR A 147 -5.15 -3.03 -10.35
C TYR A 147 -4.70 -4.46 -10.61
N THR A 148 -4.57 -5.28 -9.56
CA THR A 148 -4.08 -6.67 -9.69
C THR A 148 -4.93 -7.51 -10.68
N PRO A 149 -6.27 -7.55 -10.60
CA PRO A 149 -7.07 -8.30 -11.56
C PRO A 149 -7.11 -7.66 -12.96
N GLU A 150 -6.91 -6.35 -13.08
CA GLU A 150 -6.84 -5.66 -14.37
C GLU A 150 -5.55 -6.01 -15.15
N VAL A 151 -4.47 -6.41 -14.46
CA VAL A 151 -3.19 -6.79 -15.09
C VAL A 151 -3.20 -8.24 -15.61
N TYR A 152 -3.88 -9.14 -14.92
CA TYR A 152 -3.87 -10.57 -15.25
C TYR A 152 -5.07 -10.98 -16.13
N PRO A 153 -4.87 -11.87 -17.11
CA PRO A 153 -5.96 -12.40 -17.92
C PRO A 153 -6.91 -13.24 -17.07
N THR A 154 -8.16 -13.39 -17.51
CA THR A 154 -9.24 -14.05 -16.75
C THR A 154 -8.84 -15.43 -16.20
N ALA A 155 -8.07 -16.22 -16.97
CA ALA A 155 -7.62 -17.56 -16.58
C ALA A 155 -6.63 -17.58 -15.39
N THR A 156 -5.84 -16.53 -15.17
CA THR A 156 -4.83 -16.46 -14.10
C THR A 156 -5.09 -15.36 -13.08
N ARG A 157 -6.15 -14.55 -13.27
CA ARG A 157 -6.55 -13.45 -12.38
C ARG A 157 -6.68 -13.88 -10.93
N ALA A 158 -7.40 -14.97 -10.66
CA ALA A 158 -7.61 -15.46 -9.31
C ALA A 158 -6.29 -15.89 -8.64
N LEU A 159 -5.37 -16.49 -9.41
CA LEU A 159 -4.04 -16.89 -8.91
C LEU A 159 -3.15 -15.66 -8.65
N GLY A 160 -3.18 -14.66 -9.52
CA GLY A 160 -2.43 -13.41 -9.34
C GLY A 160 -2.88 -12.64 -8.09
N LEU A 161 -4.19 -12.51 -7.91
CA LEU A 161 -4.76 -11.93 -6.69
C LEU A 161 -4.46 -12.76 -5.44
N GLY A 162 -4.63 -14.08 -5.52
CA GLY A 162 -4.40 -14.98 -4.38
C GLY A 162 -2.95 -14.98 -3.90
N THR A 163 -1.98 -15.05 -4.81
CA THR A 163 -0.55 -15.02 -4.47
C THR A 163 -0.12 -13.67 -3.90
N SER A 164 -0.60 -12.57 -4.49
CA SER A 164 -0.33 -11.21 -3.99
C SER A 164 -0.95 -10.99 -2.61
N SER A 165 -2.19 -11.45 -2.40
CA SER A 165 -2.82 -11.44 -1.08
C SER A 165 -2.07 -12.32 -0.07
N GLY A 166 -1.49 -13.45 -0.50
CA GLY A 166 -0.63 -14.28 0.33
C GLY A 166 0.58 -13.51 0.84
N MET A 167 1.25 -12.76 -0.04
CA MET A 167 2.39 -11.90 0.33
C MET A 167 1.99 -10.76 1.29
N ALA A 168 0.80 -10.18 1.12
CA ALA A 168 0.26 -9.24 2.11
C ALA A 168 0.10 -9.86 3.50
N ARG A 169 -0.33 -11.14 3.59
CA ARG A 169 -0.42 -11.83 4.89
C ARG A 169 0.96 -12.02 5.52
N VAL A 170 1.98 -12.31 4.72
CA VAL A 170 3.37 -12.37 5.22
C VAL A 170 3.79 -11.01 5.79
N GLY A 171 3.51 -9.91 5.08
CA GLY A 171 3.76 -8.55 5.58
C GLY A 171 3.06 -8.28 6.92
N ALA A 172 1.77 -8.60 7.01
CA ALA A 172 0.97 -8.45 8.22
C ALA A 172 1.49 -9.27 9.41
N LEU A 173 1.98 -10.50 9.15
CA LEU A 173 2.53 -11.37 10.18
C LEU A 173 3.87 -10.85 10.72
N ILE A 174 4.68 -10.21 9.87
CA ILE A 174 5.98 -9.63 10.27
C ILE A 174 5.78 -8.34 11.06
N THR A 175 4.74 -7.56 10.76
CA THR A 175 4.46 -6.28 11.41
C THR A 175 4.54 -6.30 12.94
N PRO A 176 3.80 -7.15 13.68
CA PRO A 176 3.83 -7.11 15.14
C PRO A 176 5.21 -7.41 15.71
N PHE A 177 5.98 -8.32 15.11
CA PHE A 177 7.36 -8.59 15.55
C PHE A 177 8.25 -7.37 15.35
N VAL A 178 8.15 -6.69 14.20
CA VAL A 178 8.93 -5.48 13.93
C VAL A 178 8.46 -4.34 14.85
N ALA A 179 7.16 -4.12 14.97
CA ALA A 179 6.61 -3.07 15.82
C ALA A 179 7.06 -3.26 17.28
N GLN A 180 6.85 -4.44 17.86
CA GLN A 180 7.18 -4.71 19.27
C GLN A 180 8.69 -4.58 19.54
N VAL A 181 9.53 -5.23 18.74
CA VAL A 181 10.99 -5.21 18.96
C VAL A 181 11.59 -3.83 18.70
N MET A 182 11.10 -3.12 17.68
CA MET A 182 11.67 -1.81 17.33
C MET A 182 11.12 -0.67 18.20
N LEU A 183 9.86 -0.73 18.66
CA LEU A 183 9.33 0.25 19.62
C LEU A 183 10.10 0.22 20.94
N GLU A 184 10.49 -0.95 21.44
CA GLU A 184 11.33 -1.06 22.65
C GLU A 184 12.68 -0.35 22.49
N SER A 185 13.21 -0.29 21.26
CA SER A 185 14.47 0.39 20.99
C SER A 185 14.28 1.89 20.75
N SER A 186 13.42 2.27 19.81
CA SER A 186 13.15 3.66 19.45
C SER A 186 11.95 3.78 18.50
N VAL A 187 10.98 4.61 18.85
CA VAL A 187 9.83 4.96 18.00
C VAL A 187 10.26 5.53 16.64
N TYR A 188 11.33 6.33 16.61
CA TYR A 188 11.85 6.92 15.37
C TYR A 188 12.39 5.86 14.40
N LEU A 189 12.98 4.79 14.93
CA LEU A 189 13.49 3.69 14.12
C LEU A 189 12.33 2.93 13.46
N THR A 190 11.27 2.63 14.23
CA THR A 190 10.04 2.03 13.74
C THR A 190 9.39 2.87 12.63
N LEU A 191 9.23 4.17 12.85
CA LEU A 191 8.71 5.13 11.87
C LEU A 191 9.54 5.12 10.57
N SER A 192 10.87 5.01 10.68
CA SER A 192 11.77 4.99 9.53
C SER A 192 11.60 3.75 8.67
N VAL A 193 11.44 2.59 9.29
CA VAL A 193 11.24 1.33 8.58
C VAL A 193 9.94 1.34 7.78
N TYR A 194 8.83 1.77 8.39
CA TYR A 194 7.55 1.87 7.69
C TYR A 194 7.57 2.93 6.58
N SER A 195 8.17 4.10 6.84
CA SER A 195 8.26 5.18 5.85
C SER A 195 9.14 4.81 4.66
N ILE A 196 10.32 4.21 4.88
CA ILE A 196 11.22 3.76 3.81
C ILE A 196 10.57 2.64 3.01
N CYS A 197 9.93 1.67 3.67
CA CYS A 197 9.21 0.59 2.99
C CYS A 197 8.11 1.12 2.06
N CYS A 198 7.34 2.11 2.51
CA CYS A 198 6.33 2.76 1.67
C CYS A 198 6.92 3.62 0.54
N LEU A 199 8.05 4.29 0.76
CA LEU A 199 8.74 5.02 -0.33
C LEU A 199 9.24 4.05 -1.41
N LEU A 200 9.80 2.91 -1.02
CA LEU A 200 10.17 1.86 -1.96
C LEU A 200 8.94 1.31 -2.69
N ALA A 201 7.80 1.14 -2.00
CA ALA A 201 6.55 0.72 -2.62
C ALA A 201 5.98 1.77 -3.59
N ALA A 202 6.15 3.06 -3.30
CA ALA A 202 5.80 4.15 -4.20
C ALA A 202 6.66 4.11 -5.47
N ILE A 203 7.97 3.89 -5.32
CA ILE A 203 8.89 3.71 -6.46
C ILE A 203 8.54 2.46 -7.25
N ALA A 204 8.25 1.33 -6.58
CA ALA A 204 7.83 0.09 -7.22
C ALA A 204 6.50 0.27 -7.99
N SER A 205 5.57 1.03 -7.43
CA SER A 205 4.32 1.41 -8.11
C SER A 205 4.61 2.26 -9.35
N CYS A 206 5.53 3.23 -9.24
CA CYS A 206 6.04 3.97 -10.37
C CYS A 206 6.87 3.12 -11.35
N ALA A 207 7.35 1.93 -11.00
CA ALA A 207 8.05 1.04 -11.92
C ALA A 207 7.12 0.07 -12.66
N LEU A 208 5.82 0.04 -12.31
CA LEU A 208 4.85 -0.83 -12.96
C LEU A 208 4.73 -0.48 -14.46
N PRO A 209 5.02 -1.42 -15.38
CA PRO A 209 5.11 -1.11 -16.81
C PRO A 209 3.76 -0.81 -17.47
N ILE A 210 2.65 -1.11 -16.80
CA ILE A 210 1.30 -1.13 -17.40
C ILE A 210 0.40 -0.12 -16.68
N GLU A 211 -0.29 0.71 -17.46
CA GLU A 211 -1.43 1.51 -16.98
C GLU A 211 -2.73 0.82 -17.44
N THR A 212 -3.61 0.51 -16.50
CA THR A 212 -4.85 -0.26 -16.74
C THR A 212 -6.09 0.61 -16.95
N THR A 213 -5.93 1.94 -16.87
CA THR A 213 -7.03 2.91 -16.98
C THR A 213 -7.76 2.79 -18.32
N GLY A 214 -9.08 2.58 -18.26
CA GLY A 214 -9.96 2.51 -19.43
C GLY A 214 -10.03 1.17 -20.15
N ARG A 215 -9.48 0.08 -19.58
CA ARG A 215 -9.55 -1.25 -20.21
C ARG A 215 -10.81 -2.02 -19.81
N GLY A 216 -11.53 -2.55 -20.81
CA GLY A 216 -12.49 -3.63 -20.58
C GLY A 216 -11.76 -4.94 -20.26
N LEU A 217 -12.38 -5.80 -19.45
CA LEU A 217 -11.84 -7.13 -19.12
C LEU A 217 -11.91 -8.02 -20.37
N GLN A 218 -10.93 -7.91 -21.28
CA GLN A 218 -10.94 -8.69 -22.51
C GLN A 218 -10.58 -10.16 -22.28
N GLU A 219 -11.31 -11.02 -22.98
CA GLU A 219 -11.16 -12.47 -23.01
C GLU A 219 -10.09 -12.89 -24.03
N SER A 220 -8.92 -12.26 -23.96
CA SER A 220 -7.80 -12.57 -24.87
C SER A 220 -6.99 -13.75 -24.34
N SER A 221 -6.52 -14.61 -25.24
CA SER A 221 -5.65 -15.75 -24.92
C SER A 221 -4.33 -15.29 -24.27
N HIS A 222 -3.70 -16.14 -23.45
CA HIS A 222 -2.50 -15.79 -22.66
C HIS A 222 -1.33 -15.22 -23.48
N ARG A 223 -1.17 -15.69 -24.73
CA ARG A 223 -0.13 -15.23 -25.67
C ARG A 223 -0.42 -13.85 -26.26
N GLU A 224 -1.66 -13.59 -26.65
CA GLU A 224 -2.09 -12.30 -27.22
C GLU A 224 -2.05 -11.21 -26.14
N TRP A 225 -2.53 -11.53 -24.94
CA TRP A 225 -2.48 -10.63 -23.78
C TRP A 225 -1.04 -10.22 -23.45
N GLY A 226 -0.10 -11.17 -23.50
CA GLY A 226 1.32 -10.89 -23.38
C GLY A 226 1.81 -9.93 -24.48
N GLN A 227 1.66 -10.29 -25.75
CA GLN A 227 2.18 -9.43 -26.83
C GLN A 227 1.60 -8.01 -26.81
N GLU A 228 0.32 -7.85 -26.52
CA GLU A 228 -0.33 -6.55 -26.39
C GLU A 228 0.24 -5.71 -25.24
N MET A 229 0.49 -6.36 -24.09
CA MET A 229 1.10 -5.71 -22.92
C MET A 229 2.56 -5.31 -23.16
N MET A 230 3.35 -6.12 -23.88
CA MET A 230 4.75 -5.80 -24.20
C MET A 230 4.86 -4.71 -25.27
N GLY A 231 4.04 -4.77 -26.32
CA GLY A 231 4.01 -3.76 -27.38
C GLY A 231 3.63 -2.38 -26.85
N ARG A 232 2.68 -2.31 -25.90
CA ARG A 232 2.24 -1.04 -25.30
C ARG A 232 3.19 -0.54 -24.21
N ALA A 233 3.87 -1.40 -23.45
CA ALA A 233 4.94 -0.99 -22.55
C ALA A 233 6.10 -0.34 -23.31
N HIS A 234 6.43 -0.87 -24.50
CA HIS A 234 7.38 -0.23 -25.41
C HIS A 234 6.84 1.10 -25.97
N ALA A 235 5.58 1.16 -26.43
CA ALA A 235 4.97 2.39 -26.94
C ALA A 235 4.90 3.52 -25.90
N ASN A 236 4.79 3.21 -24.61
CA ASN A 236 4.79 4.22 -23.54
C ASN A 236 6.21 4.70 -23.16
N SER A 237 7.26 3.96 -23.56
CA SER A 237 8.67 4.37 -23.46
C SER A 237 9.09 5.25 -24.64
N SER A 238 8.50 5.01 -25.82
CA SER A 238 8.69 5.80 -27.04
C SER A 238 7.42 6.58 -27.35
N GLY A 239 7.24 7.77 -26.75
CA GLY A 239 6.01 8.58 -26.81
C GLY A 239 5.41 8.76 -28.21
N GLY A 240 4.54 7.83 -28.60
CA GLY A 240 3.87 7.79 -29.89
C GLY A 240 2.42 7.37 -29.73
N ILE A 241 1.51 8.27 -30.10
CA ILE A 241 0.07 8.06 -30.16
C ILE A 241 -0.20 6.92 -31.17
N PRO A 242 -0.93 5.84 -30.81
CA PRO A 242 -1.36 4.87 -31.80
C PRO A 242 -2.61 5.39 -32.51
N HIS A 243 -2.52 5.51 -33.84
CA HIS A 243 -3.68 5.62 -34.72
C HIS A 243 -4.56 4.36 -34.56
N SER A 244 -5.85 4.58 -34.39
CA SER A 244 -6.89 3.56 -34.46
C SER A 244 -7.14 3.20 -35.92
N ASP A 245 -6.65 2.05 -36.37
CA ASP A 245 -7.12 1.43 -37.62
C ASP A 245 -8.38 0.62 -37.31
N SER A 246 -9.53 1.15 -37.74
CA SER A 246 -10.79 0.43 -37.81
C SER A 246 -10.80 -0.45 -39.06
N GLY A 247 -10.37 -1.70 -38.92
CA GLY A 247 -10.56 -2.75 -39.92
C GLY A 247 -11.96 -3.34 -39.81
N SER A 248 -12.91 -2.82 -40.58
CA SER A 248 -14.17 -3.48 -40.88
C SER A 248 -13.93 -4.54 -41.96
N GLN A 249 -13.91 -5.81 -41.56
CA GLN A 249 -14.16 -6.96 -42.45
C GLN A 249 -15.52 -7.53 -42.07
N GLU A 250 -16.53 -7.24 -42.88
CA GLU A 250 -17.75 -8.04 -43.00
C GLU A 250 -17.74 -8.64 -44.42
N ASP A 251 -17.74 -9.97 -44.47
CA ASP A 251 -18.26 -10.77 -45.60
C ASP A 251 -19.80 -10.79 -45.52
#